data_AF-A0A370H5N2-F1
#
_entry.id   AF-A0A370H5N2-F1
#
_cell.length_a   1.000
_cell.length_b   1.000
_cell.length_c   1.000
_cell.angle_alpha   90.00
_cell.angle_beta   90.00
_cell.angle_gamma   90.00
#
_symmetry.space_group_name_H-M   'P 1'
#
loop_
_entity.id
_entity.type
_entity.pdbx_description
1 polymer ?
#
loop_
_entity_poly.entity_id
_entity_poly.type
_entity_poly.pdbx_seq_one_letter_code
_entity_poly.pdbx_strand_id
1 'polypeptide(L)'
;MANSRSLTTVQWPQGSFDYTGPAPIPPRATYDGWTRQPLFYFPVVLRGELVGYLWASVTHNSASFIRKLRMDGGDPFSDPSLWATDVWADRLAAAYSQGVAAQDAVRAWVGAPEDPQGGGIPAGVAEHRTESLTALYEFANPGGPPPPDPLVQDGMYPDGTPVDRSQGWGPVVSAPVRRYPTVTDAAVRFAPVSKDGRVIGYLWASLADDAADYLPRTGDRDGEIAAGTWQLRLSRAYREGQSPTQALQQCRQQPDDHLGGVIGLDVPEGQFAGLSELENLAQQ
;
A
#
# COMPACT_ATOMS: atom_id res chain seq x y z
N MET A 1 30.60 -10.37 -46.05
CA MET A 1 31.57 -10.27 -44.93
C MET A 1 30.82 -9.78 -43.71
N ALA A 2 30.42 -10.70 -42.83
CA ALA A 2 29.64 -10.40 -41.63
C ALA A 2 30.57 -10.54 -40.41
N ASN A 3 30.64 -9.49 -39.59
CA ASN A 3 31.56 -9.38 -38.46
C ASN A 3 30.87 -9.94 -37.20
N SER A 4 31.34 -11.08 -36.68
CA SER A 4 30.86 -11.67 -35.44
C SER A 4 31.47 -10.93 -34.24
N ARG A 5 30.64 -10.32 -33.39
CA ARG A 5 31.05 -9.83 -32.07
C ARG A 5 30.68 -10.86 -31.01
N SER A 6 31.69 -11.45 -30.40
CA SER A 6 31.56 -12.34 -29.25
C SER A 6 30.99 -11.58 -28.04
N LEU A 7 29.91 -12.11 -27.45
CA LEU A 7 29.35 -11.62 -26.19
C LEU A 7 30.17 -12.17 -25.03
N THR A 8 30.85 -11.29 -24.30
CA THR A 8 31.54 -11.65 -23.05
C THR A 8 30.49 -11.95 -21.98
N THR A 9 30.43 -13.20 -21.54
CA THR A 9 29.60 -13.64 -20.40
C THR A 9 30.09 -12.96 -19.12
N VAL A 10 29.24 -12.15 -18.50
CA VAL A 10 29.49 -11.59 -17.16
C VAL A 10 29.32 -12.73 -16.15
N GLN A 11 30.42 -13.14 -15.51
CA GLN A 11 30.41 -14.05 -14.36
C GLN A 11 30.03 -13.27 -13.10
N TRP A 12 28.87 -13.57 -12.54
CA TRP A 12 28.46 -13.07 -11.23
C TRP A 12 29.28 -13.75 -10.11
N PRO A 13 29.76 -13.03 -9.10
CA PRO A 13 30.49 -13.62 -7.99
C PRO A 13 29.56 -14.55 -7.20
N GLN A 14 30.01 -15.80 -7.00
CA GLN A 14 29.36 -16.78 -6.13
C GLN A 14 29.65 -16.45 -4.66
N GLY A 15 29.03 -15.39 -4.15
CA GLY A 15 28.95 -15.13 -2.72
C GLY A 15 27.74 -15.86 -2.15
N SER A 16 27.95 -16.81 -1.24
CA SER A 16 26.88 -17.36 -0.41
C SER A 16 26.36 -16.26 0.51
N PHE A 17 25.28 -15.61 0.10
CA PHE A 17 24.48 -14.81 1.04
C PHE A 17 23.67 -15.78 1.87
N ASP A 18 24.13 -16.04 3.11
CA ASP A 18 23.31 -16.64 4.15
C ASP A 18 22.22 -15.62 4.54
N TYR A 19 21.20 -15.51 3.68
CA TYR A 19 19.98 -14.79 4.01
C TYR A 19 19.19 -15.68 4.98
N THR A 20 19.41 -15.47 6.28
CA THR A 20 18.43 -15.87 7.28
C THR A 20 17.22 -14.97 7.06
N GLY A 21 16.25 -15.46 6.28
CA GLY A 21 14.99 -14.75 6.06
C GLY A 21 14.32 -14.38 7.38
N PRO A 22 13.36 -13.43 7.35
CA PRO A 22 12.61 -13.09 8.54
C PRO A 22 12.09 -14.37 9.19
N ALA A 23 12.18 -14.44 10.52
CA ALA A 23 11.71 -15.59 11.29
C ALA A 23 10.31 -15.99 10.80
N PRO A 24 10.02 -17.30 10.65
CA PRO A 24 8.71 -17.74 10.22
C PRO A 24 7.65 -17.09 11.11
N ILE A 25 6.67 -16.46 10.47
CA ILE A 25 5.53 -15.86 11.17
C ILE A 25 4.99 -16.97 12.10
N PRO A 26 4.87 -16.71 13.42
CA PRO A 26 4.38 -17.73 14.33
C PRO A 26 3.05 -18.28 13.80
N PRO A 27 2.84 -19.60 13.84
CA PRO A 27 1.63 -20.21 13.33
C PRO A 27 0.43 -19.58 14.02
N ARG A 28 -0.59 -19.22 13.23
CA ARG A 28 -1.82 -18.62 13.74
C ARG A 28 -2.44 -19.57 14.75
N ALA A 29 -2.88 -19.03 15.89
CA ALA A 29 -3.54 -19.81 16.94
C ALA A 29 -5.05 -19.99 16.68
N THR A 30 -5.63 -19.21 15.76
CA THR A 30 -7.06 -19.20 15.41
C THR A 30 -7.27 -18.62 14.00
N TYR A 31 -8.50 -18.59 13.52
CA TYR A 31 -8.88 -17.96 12.25
C TYR A 31 -8.58 -16.45 12.25
N ASP A 32 -8.49 -15.84 11.06
CA ASP A 32 -8.42 -14.38 10.98
C ASP A 32 -9.73 -13.77 11.48
N GLY A 33 -9.61 -12.87 12.46
CA GLY A 33 -10.76 -12.17 13.06
C GLY A 33 -11.29 -11.01 12.21
N TRP A 34 -10.76 -10.85 11.00
CA TRP A 34 -11.06 -9.75 10.08
C TRP A 34 -11.04 -10.26 8.65
N THR A 35 -11.89 -9.69 7.80
CA THR A 35 -11.98 -10.06 6.39
C THR A 35 -12.54 -8.90 5.57
N ARG A 36 -12.02 -8.73 4.34
CA ARG A 36 -12.59 -7.85 3.31
C ARG A 36 -13.57 -8.58 2.40
N GLN A 37 -13.72 -9.88 2.60
CA GLN A 37 -14.55 -10.74 1.77
C GLN A 37 -16.00 -10.76 2.26
N PRO A 38 -16.94 -11.10 1.37
CA PRO A 38 -18.30 -11.40 1.77
C PRO A 38 -18.33 -12.49 2.86
N LEU A 39 -19.23 -12.35 3.82
CA LEU A 39 -19.36 -13.25 4.95
C LEU A 39 -20.80 -13.69 5.15
N PHE A 40 -20.96 -14.78 5.88
CA PHE A 40 -22.25 -15.18 6.43
C PHE A 40 -22.21 -15.17 7.96
N TYR A 41 -23.38 -15.04 8.59
CA TYR A 41 -23.48 -14.94 10.03
C TYR A 41 -24.77 -15.56 10.58
N PHE A 42 -24.72 -15.93 11.86
CA PHE A 42 -25.85 -16.45 12.63
C PHE A 42 -26.00 -15.66 13.94
N PRO A 43 -27.25 -15.43 14.40
CA PRO A 43 -27.48 -14.84 15.71
C PRO A 43 -27.12 -15.84 16.81
N VAL A 44 -26.43 -15.35 17.84
CA VAL A 44 -26.17 -16.08 19.08
C VAL A 44 -27.09 -15.55 20.16
N VAL A 45 -27.83 -16.46 20.78
CA VAL A 45 -28.83 -16.17 21.79
C VAL A 45 -28.43 -16.82 23.11
N LEU A 46 -28.53 -16.08 24.20
CA LEU A 46 -28.33 -16.56 25.56
C LEU A 46 -29.62 -16.31 26.35
N ARG A 47 -30.26 -17.37 26.84
CA ARG A 47 -31.52 -17.35 27.61
C ARG A 47 -32.65 -16.57 26.91
N GLY A 48 -32.68 -16.65 25.58
CA GLY A 48 -33.65 -15.93 24.75
C GLY A 48 -33.25 -14.51 24.34
N GLU A 49 -32.13 -13.98 24.83
CA GLU A 49 -31.63 -12.66 24.45
C GLU A 49 -30.50 -12.73 23.43
N LEU A 50 -30.54 -11.86 22.41
CA LEU A 50 -29.48 -11.76 21.40
C LEU A 50 -28.23 -11.12 22.02
N VAL A 51 -27.15 -11.89 22.09
CA VAL A 51 -25.85 -11.44 22.62
C VAL A 51 -24.84 -11.06 21.54
N GLY A 52 -25.06 -11.49 20.29
CA GLY A 52 -24.17 -11.15 19.18
C GLY A 52 -24.37 -12.03 17.96
N TYR A 53 -23.36 -12.03 17.09
CA TYR A 53 -23.37 -12.75 15.83
C TYR A 53 -22.06 -13.52 15.63
N LEU A 54 -22.17 -14.82 15.37
CA LEU A 54 -21.05 -15.65 14.94
C LEU A 54 -20.98 -15.61 13.41
N TRP A 55 -19.80 -15.38 12.85
CA TRP A 55 -19.65 -15.20 11.42
C TRP A 55 -18.42 -15.93 10.85
N ALA A 56 -18.47 -16.24 9.56
CA ALA A 56 -17.34 -16.73 8.77
C ALA A 56 -17.33 -16.13 7.37
N SER A 57 -16.14 -15.92 6.81
CA SER A 57 -15.95 -15.53 5.42
C SER A 57 -16.46 -16.62 4.48
N VAL A 58 -17.08 -16.23 3.37
CA VAL A 58 -17.58 -17.17 2.35
C VAL A 58 -16.43 -17.82 1.60
N THR A 59 -15.32 -17.09 1.40
CA THR A 59 -14.22 -17.50 0.52
C THR A 59 -12.90 -17.78 1.24
N HIS A 60 -12.71 -17.22 2.44
CA HIS A 60 -11.45 -17.32 3.19
C HIS A 60 -11.63 -17.99 4.55
N ASN A 61 -10.50 -18.39 5.15
CA ASN A 61 -10.48 -19.06 6.45
C ASN A 61 -10.48 -18.04 7.60
N SER A 62 -11.50 -17.19 7.62
CA SER A 62 -11.68 -16.07 8.55
C SER A 62 -13.01 -16.26 9.27
N ALA A 63 -13.01 -16.20 10.60
CA ALA A 63 -14.20 -16.34 11.43
C ALA A 63 -13.99 -15.67 12.79
N SER A 64 -15.06 -15.10 13.33
CA SER A 64 -15.05 -14.50 14.66
C SER A 64 -16.47 -14.33 15.19
N PHE A 65 -16.57 -13.73 16.39
CA PHE A 65 -17.80 -13.36 17.04
C PHE A 65 -17.87 -11.84 17.21
N ILE A 66 -19.00 -11.23 16.84
CA ILE A 66 -19.29 -9.82 17.11
C ILE A 66 -20.34 -9.75 18.20
N ARG A 67 -19.95 -9.16 19.33
CA ARG A 67 -20.90 -8.88 20.42
C ARG A 67 -21.86 -7.74 20.03
N LYS A 68 -23.10 -7.86 20.49
CA LYS A 68 -24.07 -6.77 20.48
C LYS A 68 -23.89 -5.95 21.74
N LEU A 69 -23.48 -4.70 21.58
CA LEU A 69 -23.29 -3.76 22.68
C LEU A 69 -24.64 -3.29 23.21
N ARG A 70 -24.78 -3.25 24.53
CA ARG A 70 -25.88 -2.55 25.17
C ARG A 70 -25.70 -1.04 25.01
N MET A 71 -26.75 -0.37 24.51
CA MET A 71 -26.77 1.09 24.36
C MET A 71 -27.28 1.82 25.61
N ASP A 72 -27.72 1.08 26.64
CA ASP A 72 -28.33 1.65 27.85
C ASP A 72 -27.32 2.12 28.92
N GLY A 73 -26.02 2.04 28.64
CA GLY A 73 -24.96 2.54 29.53
C GLY A 73 -24.84 1.80 30.86
N GLY A 74 -25.38 0.58 30.95
CA GLY A 74 -25.23 -0.28 32.12
C GLY A 74 -23.78 -0.70 32.41
N ASP A 75 -23.55 -1.34 33.55
CA ASP A 75 -22.23 -1.87 33.93
C ASP A 75 -21.70 -2.84 32.85
N PRO A 76 -20.58 -2.53 32.16
CA PRO A 76 -20.04 -3.37 31.09
C PRO A 76 -19.66 -4.77 31.55
N PHE A 77 -19.32 -4.96 32.83
CA PHE A 77 -18.94 -6.27 33.37
C PHE A 77 -20.13 -7.17 33.71
N SER A 78 -21.32 -6.57 33.77
CA SER A 78 -22.58 -7.29 33.95
C SER A 78 -23.22 -7.70 32.61
N ASP A 79 -22.62 -7.33 31.47
CA ASP A 79 -23.11 -7.67 30.14
C ASP A 79 -22.80 -9.14 29.80
N PRO A 80 -23.83 -10.00 29.62
CA PRO A 80 -23.62 -11.41 29.28
C PRO A 80 -22.86 -11.61 27.95
N SER A 81 -22.92 -10.64 27.04
CA SER A 81 -22.19 -10.69 25.76
C SER A 81 -20.67 -10.63 25.93
N LEU A 82 -20.17 -10.13 27.07
CA LEU A 82 -18.75 -10.04 27.36
C LEU A 82 -18.13 -11.44 27.47
N TRP A 83 -18.75 -12.33 28.25
CA TRP A 83 -18.30 -13.71 28.41
C TRP A 83 -18.50 -14.55 27.14
N ALA A 84 -19.53 -14.25 26.36
CA ALA A 84 -19.75 -14.94 25.09
C ALA A 84 -18.59 -14.76 24.11
N THR A 85 -17.90 -13.61 24.16
CA THR A 85 -16.75 -13.34 23.29
C THR A 85 -15.63 -14.35 23.51
N ASP A 86 -15.28 -14.63 24.77
CA ASP A 86 -14.22 -15.57 25.12
C ASP A 86 -14.63 -17.02 24.77
N VAL A 87 -15.86 -17.41 25.09
CA VAL A 87 -16.38 -18.76 24.78
C VAL A 87 -16.34 -19.05 23.28
N TRP A 88 -16.76 -18.09 22.44
CA TRP A 88 -16.73 -18.28 20.99
C TRP A 88 -15.31 -18.24 20.42
N ALA A 89 -14.43 -17.40 20.97
CA ALA A 89 -13.02 -17.38 20.59
C ALA A 89 -12.35 -18.74 20.85
N ASP A 90 -12.57 -19.33 22.02
CA ASP A 90 -12.01 -20.63 22.40
C ASP A 90 -12.56 -21.76 21.51
N ARG A 91 -13.87 -21.74 21.20
CA ARG A 91 -14.50 -22.73 20.31
C ARG A 91 -13.94 -22.66 18.89
N LEU A 92 -13.76 -21.45 18.37
CA LEU A 92 -13.18 -21.24 17.05
C LEU A 92 -11.69 -21.64 17.04
N ALA A 93 -10.92 -21.32 18.08
CA ALA A 93 -9.53 -21.75 18.20
C ALA A 93 -9.41 -23.29 18.27
N ALA A 94 -10.32 -23.95 19.00
CA ALA A 94 -10.37 -25.40 19.06
C ALA A 94 -10.67 -26.02 17.68
N ALA A 95 -11.65 -25.49 16.95
CA ALA A 95 -11.97 -25.94 15.59
C ALA A 95 -10.80 -25.71 14.62
N TYR A 96 -10.13 -24.56 14.73
CA TYR A 96 -8.93 -24.24 13.95
C TYR A 96 -7.80 -25.23 14.21
N SER A 97 -7.55 -25.58 15.48
CA SER A 97 -6.51 -26.55 15.86
C SER A 97 -6.76 -27.95 15.31
N GLN A 98 -8.03 -28.28 15.04
CA GLN A 98 -8.47 -29.54 14.42
C GLN A 98 -8.45 -29.47 12.88
N GLY A 99 -8.04 -28.35 12.29
CA GLY A 99 -7.99 -28.15 10.84
C GLY A 99 -9.36 -28.00 10.19
N VAL A 100 -10.39 -27.66 10.96
CA VAL A 100 -11.75 -27.44 10.43
C VAL A 100 -11.78 -26.12 9.66
N ALA A 101 -12.45 -26.09 8.51
CA ALA A 101 -12.68 -24.84 7.78
C ALA A 101 -13.58 -23.90 8.59
N ALA A 102 -13.30 -22.60 8.55
CA ALA A 102 -14.05 -21.55 9.27
C ALA A 102 -15.57 -21.67 9.09
N GLN A 103 -16.00 -21.98 7.87
CA GLN A 103 -17.41 -22.08 7.52
C GLN A 103 -18.09 -23.27 8.21
N ASP A 104 -17.41 -24.41 8.25
CA ASP A 104 -17.92 -25.63 8.87
C ASP A 104 -17.90 -25.50 10.40
N ALA A 105 -16.86 -24.87 10.95
CA ALA A 105 -16.75 -24.56 12.36
C ALA A 105 -17.95 -23.74 12.85
N VAL A 106 -18.35 -22.69 12.10
CA VAL A 106 -19.52 -21.86 12.44
C VAL A 106 -20.84 -22.62 12.26
N ARG A 107 -21.00 -23.36 11.16
CA ARG A 107 -22.26 -24.09 10.86
C ARG A 107 -22.51 -25.27 11.81
N ALA A 108 -21.46 -25.90 12.33
CA ALA A 108 -21.58 -27.02 13.27
C ALA A 108 -22.32 -26.65 14.57
N TRP A 109 -22.36 -25.35 14.93
CA TRP A 109 -23.03 -24.87 16.14
C TRP A 109 -24.53 -24.59 15.96
N VAL A 110 -25.06 -24.65 14.73
CA VAL A 110 -26.49 -24.42 14.49
C VAL A 110 -27.33 -25.52 15.13
N GLY A 111 -28.17 -25.15 16.10
CA GLY A 111 -29.01 -26.09 16.84
C GLY A 111 -28.27 -26.90 17.91
N ALA A 112 -26.99 -26.60 18.17
CA ALA A 112 -26.27 -27.19 19.29
C ALA A 112 -26.85 -26.71 20.63
N PRO A 113 -26.73 -27.50 21.72
CA PRO A 113 -27.17 -27.09 23.04
C PRO A 113 -26.57 -25.74 23.46
N GLU A 114 -27.40 -24.90 24.06
CA GLU A 114 -27.01 -23.57 24.54
C GLU A 114 -25.94 -23.68 25.64
N ASP A 115 -24.90 -22.87 25.52
CA ASP A 115 -23.89 -22.70 26.56
C ASP A 115 -24.37 -21.74 27.66
N PRO A 116 -24.20 -22.07 28.95
CA PRO A 116 -24.63 -21.19 30.05
C PRO A 116 -24.01 -19.78 30.05
N GLN A 117 -22.85 -19.59 29.41
CA GLN A 117 -22.13 -18.32 29.31
C GLN A 117 -22.07 -17.81 27.86
N GLY A 118 -21.82 -18.70 26.89
CA GLY A 118 -21.66 -18.36 25.48
C GLY A 118 -22.95 -18.27 24.67
N GLY A 119 -24.06 -18.79 25.20
CA GLY A 119 -25.30 -18.95 24.46
C GLY A 119 -25.19 -20.03 23.38
N GLY A 120 -26.11 -19.99 22.42
CA GLY A 120 -26.17 -20.94 21.31
C GLY A 120 -26.81 -20.31 20.08
N ILE A 121 -26.68 -21.02 18.95
CA ILE A 121 -27.36 -20.64 17.71
C ILE A 121 -28.66 -21.46 17.63
N PRO A 122 -29.84 -20.82 17.63
CA PRO A 122 -31.11 -21.55 17.60
C PRO A 122 -31.24 -22.49 16.40
N ALA A 123 -31.89 -23.64 16.61
CA ALA A 123 -32.19 -24.57 15.53
C ALA A 123 -33.13 -23.93 14.49
N GLY A 124 -32.88 -24.18 13.20
CA GLY A 124 -33.73 -23.71 12.11
C GLY A 124 -33.56 -22.22 11.75
N VAL A 125 -32.59 -21.52 12.33
CA VAL A 125 -32.25 -20.16 11.91
C VAL A 125 -31.63 -20.17 10.50
N ALA A 126 -32.02 -19.20 9.67
CA ALA A 126 -31.47 -19.06 8.34
C ALA A 126 -30.05 -18.49 8.36
N GLU A 127 -29.23 -18.88 7.38
CA GLU A 127 -27.94 -18.25 7.12
C GLU A 127 -28.17 -16.84 6.55
N HIS A 128 -27.64 -15.82 7.21
CA HIS A 128 -27.64 -14.45 6.71
C HIS A 128 -26.31 -14.12 6.04
N ARG A 129 -26.32 -13.21 5.07
CA ARG A 129 -25.13 -12.80 4.32
C ARG A 129 -24.97 -11.29 4.28
N THR A 130 -23.72 -10.85 4.22
CA THR A 130 -23.37 -9.45 3.98
C THR A 130 -22.09 -9.35 3.16
N GLU A 131 -21.90 -8.22 2.50
CA GLU A 131 -20.77 -7.99 1.59
C GLU A 131 -19.47 -7.68 2.34
N SER A 132 -19.55 -7.25 3.61
CA SER A 132 -18.36 -6.89 4.39
C SER A 132 -18.58 -7.02 5.90
N LEU A 133 -17.47 -7.15 6.63
CA LEU A 133 -17.45 -7.12 8.09
C LEU A 133 -17.91 -5.78 8.65
N THR A 134 -17.57 -4.67 8.00
CA THR A 134 -18.03 -3.32 8.37
C THR A 134 -19.56 -3.22 8.38
N ALA A 135 -20.23 -3.78 7.37
CA ALA A 135 -21.69 -3.80 7.33
C ALA A 135 -22.31 -4.63 8.47
N LEU A 136 -21.68 -5.73 8.88
CA LEU A 136 -22.13 -6.51 10.04
C LEU A 136 -21.92 -5.76 11.36
N TYR A 137 -20.81 -5.03 11.51
CA TYR A 137 -20.55 -4.21 12.69
C TYR A 137 -21.59 -3.10 12.85
N GLU A 138 -21.88 -2.36 11.77
CA GLU A 138 -22.89 -1.30 11.78
C GLU A 138 -24.29 -1.87 12.03
N PHE A 139 -24.62 -3.02 11.45
CA PHE A 139 -25.90 -3.69 11.70
C PHE A 139 -26.04 -4.16 13.16
N ALA A 140 -24.98 -4.74 13.74
CA ALA A 140 -25.00 -5.23 15.11
C ALA A 140 -24.99 -4.08 16.13
N ASN A 141 -24.28 -2.99 15.82
CA ASN A 141 -24.03 -1.85 16.71
C ASN A 141 -24.12 -0.52 15.95
N PRO A 142 -25.33 -0.03 15.61
CA PRO A 142 -25.49 1.19 14.83
C PRO A 142 -24.86 2.41 15.52
N GLY A 143 -23.99 3.13 14.82
CA GLY A 143 -23.23 4.25 15.39
C GLY A 143 -22.16 3.86 16.42
N GLY A 144 -21.83 2.57 16.53
CA GLY A 144 -20.72 2.05 17.32
C GLY A 144 -19.36 2.35 16.69
N PRO A 145 -18.26 2.03 17.39
CA PRO A 145 -16.92 2.14 16.80
C PRO A 145 -16.78 1.17 15.61
N PRO A 146 -16.11 1.59 14.52
CA PRO A 146 -15.85 0.70 13.39
C PRO A 146 -14.96 -0.48 13.82
N PRO A 147 -15.03 -1.62 13.11
CA PRO A 147 -14.09 -2.71 13.35
C PRO A 147 -12.64 -2.23 13.14
N PRO A 148 -11.66 -2.84 13.81
CA PRO A 148 -10.26 -2.70 13.44
C PRO A 148 -10.05 -3.02 11.95
N ASP A 149 -9.33 -2.16 11.22
CA ASP A 149 -8.96 -2.38 9.81
C ASP A 149 -7.45 -2.66 9.70
N PRO A 150 -7.00 -3.88 10.02
CA PRO A 150 -5.60 -4.23 9.86
C PRO A 150 -5.20 -4.17 8.38
N LEU A 151 -3.97 -3.71 8.13
CA LEU A 151 -3.43 -3.56 6.77
C LEU A 151 -3.54 -4.87 5.98
N VAL A 152 -3.15 -5.97 6.61
CA VAL A 152 -3.20 -7.32 6.04
C VAL A 152 -4.47 -8.02 6.49
N GLN A 153 -5.29 -8.45 5.53
CA GLN A 153 -6.50 -9.24 5.77
C GLN A 153 -6.58 -10.34 4.72
N ASP A 154 -7.02 -11.54 5.11
CA ASP A 154 -7.19 -12.64 4.17
C ASP A 154 -5.89 -13.01 3.42
N GLY A 155 -4.72 -12.69 3.99
CA GLY A 155 -3.42 -12.84 3.34
C GLY A 155 -3.06 -11.77 2.30
N MET A 156 -3.84 -10.69 2.21
CA MET A 156 -3.75 -9.67 1.16
C MET A 156 -3.60 -8.25 1.74
N TYR A 157 -2.88 -7.40 1.02
CA TYR A 157 -2.87 -5.95 1.19
C TYR A 157 -4.15 -5.32 0.59
N PRO A 158 -4.48 -4.05 0.93
CA PRO A 158 -5.68 -3.38 0.42
C PRO A 158 -5.71 -3.23 -1.11
N ASP A 159 -4.56 -3.22 -1.76
CA ASP A 159 -4.42 -3.15 -3.22
C ASP A 159 -4.58 -4.52 -3.92
N GLY A 160 -4.87 -5.58 -3.17
CA GLY A 160 -4.96 -6.94 -3.68
C GLY A 160 -3.61 -7.61 -3.90
N THR A 161 -2.51 -7.04 -3.39
CA THR A 161 -1.20 -7.71 -3.40
C THR A 161 -1.18 -8.80 -2.32
N PRO A 162 -0.79 -10.05 -2.63
CA PRO A 162 -0.63 -11.08 -1.62
C PRO A 162 0.59 -10.81 -0.74
N VAL A 163 0.46 -11.12 0.55
CA VAL A 163 1.59 -11.10 1.48
C VAL A 163 2.55 -12.24 1.17
N ASP A 164 2.02 -13.42 0.85
CA ASP A 164 2.79 -14.55 0.37
C ASP A 164 3.24 -14.33 -1.08
N ARG A 165 4.53 -14.03 -1.25
CA ARG A 165 5.12 -13.75 -2.56
C ARG A 165 5.21 -14.96 -3.48
N SER A 166 5.00 -16.18 -2.98
CA SER A 166 4.83 -17.35 -3.84
C SER A 166 3.50 -17.30 -4.63
N GLN A 167 2.51 -16.54 -4.14
CA GLN A 167 1.22 -16.31 -4.81
C GLN A 167 1.28 -15.16 -5.84
N GLY A 168 2.47 -14.60 -6.06
CA GLY A 168 2.72 -13.55 -7.05
C GLY A 168 2.88 -12.16 -6.45
N TRP A 169 2.85 -11.15 -7.32
CA TRP A 169 3.02 -9.73 -6.95
C TRP A 169 1.74 -8.91 -7.07
N GLY A 170 0.61 -9.56 -7.38
CA GLY A 170 -0.58 -8.86 -7.84
C GLY A 170 -0.39 -8.21 -9.22
N PRO A 171 -1.31 -7.32 -9.64
CA PRO A 171 -1.20 -6.60 -10.89
C PRO A 171 -0.05 -5.58 -10.83
N VAL A 172 1.07 -5.88 -11.48
CA VAL A 172 2.19 -4.93 -11.60
C VAL A 172 1.81 -3.84 -12.59
N VAL A 173 1.62 -2.62 -12.09
CA VAL A 173 1.36 -1.43 -12.91
C VAL A 173 2.63 -0.59 -13.02
N SER A 174 3.11 -0.39 -14.25
CA SER A 174 4.08 0.64 -14.55
C SER A 174 3.36 1.99 -14.57
N ALA A 175 3.28 2.66 -13.42
CA ALA A 175 2.71 4.01 -13.36
C ALA A 175 3.74 5.03 -13.86
N PRO A 176 3.44 5.83 -14.90
CA PRO A 176 4.33 6.90 -15.30
C PRO A 176 4.47 7.89 -14.16
N VAL A 177 5.70 8.35 -13.93
CA VAL A 177 6.00 9.36 -12.93
C VAL A 177 5.23 10.62 -13.27
N ARG A 178 4.33 11.08 -12.37
CA ARG A 178 3.62 12.35 -12.54
C ARG A 178 4.63 13.49 -12.55
N ARG A 179 4.66 14.27 -13.62
CA ARG A 179 5.69 15.27 -13.91
C ARG A 179 5.09 16.44 -14.68
N TYR A 180 5.80 17.58 -14.66
CA TYR A 180 5.55 18.70 -15.55
C TYR A 180 5.67 18.26 -17.03
N PRO A 181 4.93 18.89 -17.95
CA PRO A 181 5.23 18.86 -19.38
C PRO A 181 6.71 19.19 -19.65
N THR A 182 7.27 18.50 -20.64
CA THR A 182 8.71 18.58 -20.96
C THR A 182 9.01 19.42 -22.18
N VAL A 183 8.00 20.09 -22.73
CA VAL A 183 8.10 20.93 -23.94
C VAL A 183 7.32 22.21 -23.69
N THR A 184 7.86 23.32 -24.15
CA THR A 184 7.21 24.63 -24.14
C THR A 184 7.81 25.52 -25.22
N ASP A 185 6.98 26.39 -25.80
CA ASP A 185 7.41 27.49 -26.66
C ASP A 185 7.59 28.80 -25.87
N ALA A 186 7.25 28.80 -24.58
CA ALA A 186 7.39 29.95 -23.72
C ALA A 186 8.84 30.19 -23.28
N ALA A 187 9.11 31.40 -22.81
CA ALA A 187 10.40 31.74 -22.23
C ALA A 187 10.75 30.81 -21.07
N VAL A 188 11.97 30.28 -21.09
CA VAL A 188 12.49 29.35 -20.08
C VAL A 188 13.57 30.00 -19.27
N ARG A 189 13.56 29.74 -17.97
CA ARG A 189 14.66 30.01 -17.06
C ARG A 189 15.39 28.71 -16.79
N PHE A 190 16.72 28.76 -16.78
CA PHE A 190 17.54 27.57 -16.60
C PHE A 190 18.72 27.80 -15.68
N ALA A 191 19.19 26.72 -15.06
CA ALA A 191 20.40 26.68 -14.26
C ALA A 191 21.29 25.51 -14.71
N PRO A 192 22.60 25.74 -14.90
CA PRO A 192 23.52 24.67 -15.27
C PRO A 192 23.72 23.73 -14.08
N VAL A 193 23.68 22.43 -14.40
CA VAL A 193 24.02 21.35 -13.48
C VAL A 193 25.46 20.94 -13.76
N SER A 194 26.28 20.96 -12.72
CA SER A 194 27.69 20.62 -12.80
C SER A 194 28.01 19.38 -11.98
N LYS A 195 28.97 18.60 -12.47
CA LYS A 195 29.56 17.46 -11.77
C LYS A 195 31.06 17.49 -12.01
N ASP A 196 31.86 17.32 -10.96
CA ASP A 196 33.33 17.39 -11.02
C ASP A 196 33.84 18.68 -11.72
N GLY A 197 33.17 19.80 -11.48
CA GLY A 197 33.51 21.11 -12.06
C GLY A 197 33.13 21.32 -13.53
N ARG A 198 32.42 20.36 -14.15
CA ARG A 198 31.99 20.40 -15.56
C ARG A 198 30.46 20.44 -15.66
N VAL A 199 29.93 21.28 -16.55
CA VAL A 199 28.48 21.31 -16.83
C VAL A 199 28.08 20.06 -17.61
N ILE A 200 27.17 19.27 -17.02
CA ILE A 200 26.66 17.99 -17.57
C ILE A 200 25.24 18.13 -18.14
N GLY A 201 24.54 19.23 -17.84
CA GLY A 201 23.20 19.51 -18.35
C GLY A 201 22.61 20.78 -17.73
N TYR A 202 21.32 20.99 -17.97
CA TYR A 202 20.60 22.19 -17.55
C TYR A 202 19.24 21.80 -16.97
N LEU A 203 18.95 22.28 -15.77
CA LEU A 203 17.60 22.21 -15.22
C LEU A 203 16.85 23.48 -15.64
N TRP A 204 15.63 23.36 -16.16
CA TRP A 204 14.89 24.49 -16.68
C TRP A 204 13.41 24.46 -16.28
N ALA A 205 12.82 25.65 -16.26
CA ALA A 205 11.41 25.88 -15.96
C ALA A 205 10.85 26.98 -16.86
N SER A 206 9.64 26.77 -17.36
CA SER A 206 8.87 27.76 -18.08
C SER A 206 8.46 28.91 -17.17
N LEU A 207 8.42 30.12 -17.74
CA LEU A 207 7.98 31.32 -17.05
C LEU A 207 6.49 31.61 -17.24
N ALA A 208 5.82 30.99 -18.22
CA ALA A 208 4.44 31.30 -18.59
C ALA A 208 3.48 30.11 -18.46
N ASP A 209 3.98 28.89 -18.56
CA ASP A 209 3.18 27.66 -18.44
C ASP A 209 3.78 26.69 -17.41
N ASP A 210 3.19 25.51 -17.31
CA ASP A 210 3.54 24.51 -16.30
C ASP A 210 4.68 23.57 -16.74
N ALA A 211 5.52 23.94 -17.71
CA ALA A 211 6.59 23.06 -18.20
C ALA A 211 7.91 23.19 -17.40
N ALA A 212 8.55 22.06 -17.14
CA ALA A 212 9.89 21.98 -16.54
C ALA A 212 10.51 20.63 -16.83
N ASP A 213 11.82 20.62 -17.11
CA ASP A 213 12.58 19.37 -17.21
C ASP A 213 14.08 19.59 -16.94
N TYR A 214 14.79 18.47 -16.90
CA TYR A 214 16.23 18.43 -17.03
C TYR A 214 16.62 18.08 -18.46
N LEU A 215 17.53 18.87 -19.03
CA LEU A 215 18.10 18.67 -20.35
C LEU A 215 19.58 18.29 -20.23
N PRO A 216 19.97 17.03 -20.49
CA PRO A 216 21.38 16.65 -20.52
C PRO A 216 22.11 17.31 -21.69
N ARG A 217 23.42 17.53 -21.54
CA ARG A 217 24.26 17.88 -22.70
C ARG A 217 24.42 16.68 -23.63
N THR A 218 24.43 16.96 -24.93
CA THR A 218 24.51 15.93 -25.97
C THR A 218 25.84 15.20 -25.89
N GLY A 219 25.79 13.86 -25.81
CA GLY A 219 26.99 13.02 -25.70
C GLY A 219 27.62 12.98 -24.30
N ASP A 220 26.98 13.58 -23.29
CA ASP A 220 27.45 13.53 -21.90
C ASP A 220 26.78 12.38 -21.12
N ARG A 221 27.53 11.30 -20.92
CA ARG A 221 27.05 10.13 -20.18
C ARG A 221 26.73 10.45 -18.71
N ASP A 222 27.46 11.37 -18.08
CA ASP A 222 27.13 11.77 -16.70
C ASP A 222 25.84 12.58 -16.67
N GLY A 223 25.59 13.40 -17.69
CA GLY A 223 24.32 14.10 -17.88
C GLY A 223 23.15 13.15 -18.04
N GLU A 224 23.30 12.11 -18.88
CA GLU A 224 22.28 11.07 -19.05
C GLU A 224 21.99 10.32 -17.75
N ILE A 225 23.02 9.99 -16.96
CA ILE A 225 22.88 9.34 -15.66
C ILE A 225 22.18 10.28 -14.66
N ALA A 226 22.51 11.57 -14.67
CA ALA A 226 21.93 12.56 -13.78
C ALA A 226 20.44 12.83 -14.03
N ALA A 227 19.94 12.55 -15.24
CA ALA A 227 18.57 12.84 -15.64
C ALA A 227 17.53 12.23 -14.70
N GLY A 228 17.71 10.97 -14.27
CA GLY A 228 16.80 10.30 -13.36
C GLY A 228 16.68 11.02 -12.01
N THR A 229 17.80 11.46 -11.43
CA THR A 229 17.83 12.19 -10.16
C THR A 229 17.07 13.51 -10.24
N TRP A 230 17.30 14.29 -11.30
CA TRP A 230 16.62 15.59 -11.47
C TRP A 230 15.14 15.44 -11.81
N GLN A 231 14.77 14.46 -12.63
CA GLN A 231 13.37 14.17 -12.94
C GLN A 231 12.58 13.70 -11.70
N LEU A 232 13.20 12.94 -10.80
CA LEU A 232 12.58 12.56 -9.52
C LEU A 232 12.35 13.77 -8.61
N ARG A 233 13.30 14.72 -8.55
CA ARG A 233 13.16 15.97 -7.81
C ARG A 233 12.03 16.83 -8.36
N LEU A 234 11.97 17.01 -9.68
CA LEU A 234 10.88 17.73 -10.35
C LEU A 234 9.52 17.05 -10.16
N SER A 235 9.45 15.71 -10.27
CA SER A 235 8.21 14.97 -10.02
C SER A 235 7.70 15.13 -8.60
N ARG A 236 8.60 15.20 -7.61
CA ARG A 236 8.22 15.49 -6.23
C ARG A 236 7.58 16.87 -6.12
N ALA A 237 8.22 17.90 -6.68
CA ALA A 237 7.69 19.26 -6.67
C ALA A 237 6.31 19.35 -7.37
N TYR A 238 6.15 18.67 -8.50
CA TYR A 238 4.87 18.57 -9.21
C TYR A 238 3.76 17.95 -8.35
N ARG A 239 4.05 16.84 -7.66
CA ARG A 239 3.08 16.19 -6.76
C ARG A 239 2.71 17.04 -5.54
N GLU A 240 3.63 17.90 -5.11
CA GLU A 240 3.41 18.87 -4.04
C GLU A 240 2.67 20.13 -4.54
N GLY A 241 2.34 20.21 -5.84
CA GLY A 241 1.61 21.32 -6.44
C GLY A 241 2.44 22.60 -6.62
N GLN A 242 3.76 22.49 -6.60
CA GLN A 242 4.65 23.63 -6.80
C GLN A 242 4.66 24.05 -8.28
N SER A 243 4.86 25.35 -8.56
CA SER A 243 5.09 25.81 -9.93
C SER A 243 6.47 25.37 -10.45
N PRO A 244 6.69 25.33 -11.79
CA PRO A 244 7.99 24.98 -12.37
C PRO A 244 9.14 25.86 -11.85
N THR A 245 8.88 27.16 -11.69
CA THR A 245 9.89 28.12 -11.20
C THR A 245 10.19 27.94 -9.71
N GLN A 246 9.20 27.56 -8.90
CA GLN A 246 9.42 27.16 -7.50
C GLN A 246 10.24 25.87 -7.42
N ALA A 247 9.93 24.87 -8.24
CA ALA A 247 10.66 23.63 -8.33
C ALA A 247 12.14 23.85 -8.71
N LEU A 248 12.40 24.75 -9.67
CA LEU A 248 13.75 25.14 -10.06
C LEU A 248 14.52 25.78 -8.87
N GLN A 249 13.90 26.71 -8.15
CA GLN A 249 14.53 27.33 -6.97
C GLN A 249 14.81 26.31 -5.86
N GLN A 250 13.87 25.40 -5.59
CA GLN A 250 14.07 24.34 -4.60
C GLN A 250 15.22 23.39 -5.01
N CYS A 251 15.33 23.09 -6.30
CA CYS A 251 16.39 22.24 -6.84
C CYS A 251 17.78 22.89 -6.70
N ARG A 252 17.88 24.23 -6.78
CA ARG A 252 19.14 24.96 -6.53
C ARG A 252 19.66 24.80 -5.11
N GLN A 253 18.79 24.56 -4.14
CA GLN A 253 19.17 24.38 -2.74
C GLN A 253 19.60 22.95 -2.42
N GLN A 254 19.54 22.03 -3.38
CA GLN A 254 19.94 20.65 -3.16
C GLN A 254 21.46 20.52 -3.08
N PRO A 255 21.97 19.73 -2.12
CA PRO A 255 23.40 19.46 -2.04
C PRO A 255 23.86 18.64 -3.25
N ASP A 256 25.18 18.58 -3.41
CA ASP A 256 25.82 17.73 -4.41
C ASP A 256 25.42 16.26 -4.24
N ASP A 257 25.09 15.62 -5.35
CA ASP A 257 24.66 14.23 -5.45
C ASP A 257 25.60 13.47 -6.37
N HIS A 258 26.13 12.35 -5.90
CA HIS A 258 27.10 11.55 -6.66
C HIS A 258 26.60 11.10 -8.05
N LEU A 259 25.29 10.99 -8.28
CA LEU A 259 24.71 10.69 -9.58
C LEU A 259 24.27 11.95 -10.32
N GLY A 260 23.59 12.87 -9.62
CA GLY A 260 22.95 14.05 -10.19
C GLY A 260 23.85 15.29 -10.37
N GLY A 261 24.97 15.38 -9.67
CA GLY A 261 25.75 16.60 -9.52
C GLY A 261 25.02 17.68 -8.71
N VAL A 262 25.41 18.94 -8.92
CA VAL A 262 24.94 20.10 -8.16
C VAL A 262 24.61 21.28 -9.07
N ILE A 263 23.65 22.11 -8.65
CA ILE A 263 23.48 23.46 -9.20
C ILE A 263 24.18 24.41 -8.22
N GLY A 264 25.27 25.04 -8.64
CA GLY A 264 26.00 25.96 -7.76
C GLY A 264 25.13 27.15 -7.35
N LEU A 265 25.07 27.45 -6.06
CA LEU A 265 24.25 28.55 -5.52
C LEU A 265 24.62 29.91 -6.13
N ASP A 266 25.91 30.10 -6.41
CA ASP A 266 26.47 31.33 -6.99
C ASP A 266 26.42 31.37 -8.52
N VAL A 267 25.94 30.31 -9.18
CA VAL A 267 25.87 30.26 -10.64
C VAL A 267 24.61 30.99 -11.10
N PRO A 268 24.74 32.06 -11.92
CA PRO A 268 23.58 32.82 -12.37
C PRO A 268 22.64 31.96 -13.20
N GLU A 269 21.35 32.21 -13.03
CA GLU A 269 20.33 31.65 -13.92
C GLU A 269 20.42 32.31 -15.28
N GLY A 270 20.32 31.50 -16.32
CA GLY A 270 20.09 31.99 -17.67
C GLY A 270 18.60 32.06 -17.97
N GLN A 271 18.27 32.86 -18.97
CA GLN A 271 16.93 32.91 -19.54
C GLN A 271 17.02 32.90 -21.06
N PHE A 272 16.13 32.15 -21.68
CA PHE A 272 15.94 32.11 -23.13
C PHE A 272 14.49 32.38 -23.48
N ALA A 273 14.27 32.80 -24.73
CA ALA A 273 12.92 33.12 -25.22
C ALA A 273 12.07 31.87 -25.48
N GLY A 274 12.72 30.70 -25.61
CA GLY A 274 12.06 29.41 -25.77
C GLY A 274 13.00 28.24 -25.46
N LEU A 275 12.43 27.04 -25.33
CA LEU A 275 13.20 25.81 -25.02
C LEU A 275 14.23 25.48 -26.11
N SER A 276 13.94 25.75 -27.38
CA SER A 276 14.86 25.43 -28.49
C SER A 276 16.22 26.14 -28.40
N GLU A 277 16.30 27.31 -27.79
CA GLU A 277 17.58 27.99 -27.57
C GLU A 277 18.44 27.25 -26.54
N LEU A 278 17.81 26.70 -25.49
CA LEU A 278 18.48 25.86 -24.50
C LEU A 278 18.92 24.52 -25.10
N GLU A 279 18.11 23.94 -25.98
CA GLU A 279 18.46 22.72 -26.74
C GLU A 279 19.71 22.94 -27.60
N ASN A 280 19.79 24.07 -28.29
CA ASN A 280 20.97 24.43 -29.07
C ASN A 280 22.21 24.62 -28.18
N LEU A 281 22.05 25.21 -26.99
CA LEU A 281 23.14 25.33 -26.01
C LEU A 281 23.62 23.96 -25.53
N ALA A 282 22.70 23.02 -25.29
CA ALA A 282 23.04 21.67 -24.83
C ALA A 282 23.73 20.80 -25.90
N GLN A 283 23.69 21.20 -27.17
CA GLN A 283 24.37 20.53 -28.28
C GLN A 283 25.79 21.03 -28.54
N GLN A 284 26.16 22.20 -28.00
CA GLN A 284 27.53 22.74 -28.02
C GLN A 284 28.38 22.05 -26.96
#